data_AF-A0A8B5WE60-F1
#
_entry.id   AF-A0A8B5WE60-F1
#
_cell.length_a   1.000
_cell.length_b   1.000
_cell.length_c   1.000
_cell.angle_alpha   90.00
_cell.angle_beta   90.00
_cell.angle_gamma   90.00
#
_symmetry.space_group_name_H-M   'P 1'
#
loop_
_entity.id
_entity.type
_entity.pdbx_description
1 polymer ?
#
loop_
_entity_poly.entity_id
_entity_poly.type
_entity_poly.pdbx_seq_one_letter_code
_entity_poly.pdbx_strand_id
1 'polypeptide(L)' 'EIGVPAQRIGEIVKGRRAVTADTDLRLCRFFGLSDGYWLRAQAAHDTEVAREQLESTLARIRPWPDQRVC' A
#
# COMPACT_ATOMS: atom_id res chain seq x y z
N GLU A 1 -10.77 20.70 -10.51
CA GLU A 1 -9.43 20.16 -10.23
C GLU A 1 -9.45 19.31 -8.96
N ILE A 2 -8.62 18.27 -8.85
CA ILE A 2 -8.60 17.32 -7.71
C ILE A 2 -8.03 17.90 -6.39
N GLY A 3 -7.60 19.17 -6.40
CA GLY A 3 -6.99 19.83 -5.23
C GLY A 3 -5.64 19.23 -4.82
N VAL A 4 -4.96 18.52 -5.73
CA VAL A 4 -3.63 17.95 -5.53
C VAL A 4 -2.68 18.56 -6.55
N PRO A 5 -1.50 19.08 -6.14
CA PRO A 5 -0.51 19.59 -7.08
C PRO A 5 -0.06 18.51 -8.07
N ALA A 6 0.04 18.85 -9.36
CA ALA A 6 0.47 17.91 -10.40
C ALA A 6 1.83 17.26 -10.10
N GLN A 7 2.75 18.00 -9.47
CA GLN A 7 4.02 17.47 -8.98
C GLN A 7 3.83 16.29 -8.03
N ARG A 8 2.86 16.34 -7.10
CA ARG A 8 2.60 15.23 -6.16
C ARG A 8 2.19 13.98 -6.91
N ILE A 9 1.32 14.11 -7.91
CA ILE A 9 0.90 12.98 -8.76
C ILE A 9 2.09 12.44 -9.55
N GLY A 10 2.93 13.33 -10.11
CA GLY A 10 4.15 12.92 -10.83
C GLY A 10 5.14 12.16 -9.96
N GLU A 11 5.30 12.53 -8.68
CA GLU A 11 6.15 11.80 -7.74
C GLU A 11 5.59 10.42 -7.38
N ILE A 12 4.27 10.27 -7.30
CA ILE A 12 3.59 8.98 -7.10
C ILE A 12 3.81 8.06 -8.30
N VAL A 13 3.61 8.58 -9.52
CA VAL A 13 3.83 7.83 -10.76
C VAL A 13 5.28 7.34 -10.90
N LYS A 14 6.24 8.15 -10.42
CA LYS A 14 7.67 7.78 -10.40
C LYS A 14 8.06 6.85 -9.25
N GLY A 15 7.12 6.45 -8.38
CA GLY A 15 7.41 5.65 -7.20
C GLY A 15 8.24 6.38 -6.14
N ARG A 16 8.41 7.69 -6.25
CA ARG A 16 9.19 8.52 -5.30
C ARG A 16 8.36 8.98 -4.10
N ARG A 17 7.05 8.76 -4.15
CA ARG A 17 6.11 9.05 -3.06
C ARG A 17 5.02 7.98 -3.02
N ALA A 18 4.76 7.48 -1.82
CA ALA A 18 3.65 6.57 -1.56
C ALA A 18 2.29 7.30 -1.57
N VAL A 19 1.23 6.56 -1.90
CA VAL A 19 -0.15 7.05 -1.77
C VAL A 19 -0.52 7.15 -0.28
N THR A 20 -1.02 8.32 0.13
CA THR A 20 -1.57 8.56 1.47
C THR A 20 -3.09 8.50 1.47
N ALA A 21 -3.72 8.43 2.65
CA ALA A 21 -5.18 8.48 2.77
C ALA A 21 -5.81 9.74 2.15
N ASP A 22 -5.20 10.92 2.33
CA ASP A 22 -5.63 12.16 1.64
C ASP A 22 -5.63 12.02 0.12
N THR A 23 -4.59 11.39 -0.43
CA THR A 23 -4.47 11.22 -1.88
C THR A 23 -5.43 10.16 -2.39
N ASP A 24 -5.60 9.05 -1.67
CA ASP A 24 -6.57 8.00 -1.97
C ASP A 24 -7.99 8.57 -2.07
N LEU A 25 -8.47 9.28 -1.05
CA LEU A 25 -9.83 9.84 -1.05
C LEU A 25 -10.07 10.79 -2.22
N ARG A 26 -9.07 11.62 -2.57
CA ARG A 26 -9.17 12.55 -3.69
C ARG A 26 -9.22 11.84 -5.04
N LEU A 27 -8.36 10.83 -5.23
CA LEU A 27 -8.33 10.04 -6.47
C LEU A 27 -9.58 9.16 -6.58
N CYS A 28 -10.04 8.55 -5.50
CA CYS A 28 -11.27 7.76 -5.46
C CYS A 28 -12.48 8.63 -5.80
N ARG A 29 -12.61 9.81 -5.21
CA ARG A 29 -13.68 10.76 -5.53
C ARG A 29 -13.64 11.21 -6.99
N PHE A 30 -12.44 11.43 -7.53
CA PHE A 30 -12.26 11.87 -8.91
C PHE A 30 -12.58 10.77 -9.95
N PHE A 31 -12.14 9.53 -9.70
CA PHE A 31 -12.33 8.40 -10.61
C PHE A 31 -13.61 7.59 -10.35
N GLY A 32 -14.39 7.93 -9.32
CA GLY A 32 -15.60 7.17 -8.96
C GLY A 32 -15.30 5.78 -8.39
N LEU A 33 -14.18 5.63 -7.69
CA LEU A 33 -13.75 4.37 -7.07
C LEU A 33 -14.14 4.32 -5.59
N SER A 34 -14.14 3.12 -5.03
CA SER A 34 -14.34 2.91 -3.58
C SER A 34 -13.17 3.45 -2.76
N ASP A 35 -13.45 4.03 -1.59
CA ASP A 35 -12.42 4.44 -0.63
C ASP A 35 -11.43 3.31 -0.32
N GLY A 36 -10.16 3.69 -0.16
CA GLY A 36 -9.05 2.78 0.07
C GLY A 36 -8.58 1.99 -1.15
N TYR A 37 -9.14 2.21 -2.34
CA TYR A 37 -8.70 1.51 -3.55
C TYR A 37 -7.19 1.64 -3.79
N TRP A 38 -6.67 2.87 -3.74
CA TRP A 38 -5.26 3.15 -3.99
C TRP A 38 -4.38 2.79 -2.79
N LEU A 39 -4.90 2.93 -1.57
CA LEU A 39 -4.18 2.45 -0.38
C LEU A 39 -3.98 0.94 -0.39
N ARG A 40 -4.97 0.16 -0.84
CA ARG A 40 -4.79 -1.30 -0.98
C ARG A 40 -3.73 -1.63 -2.03
N ALA A 41 -3.68 -0.90 -3.13
CA ALA A 41 -2.64 -1.07 -4.14
C ALA A 41 -1.24 -0.72 -3.58
N GLN A 42 -1.13 0.37 -2.80
CA GLN A 42 0.11 0.73 -2.12
C GLN A 42 0.55 -0.36 -1.13
N ALA A 43 -0.37 -0.84 -0.29
CA ALA A 43 -0.08 -1.89 0.68
C ALA A 43 0.36 -3.20 0.00
N ALA A 44 -0.24 -3.57 -1.12
CA ALA A 44 0.16 -4.74 -1.90
C ALA A 44 1.60 -4.60 -2.43
N HIS A 45 1.94 -3.45 -3.01
CA HIS A 45 3.29 -3.15 -3.48
C HIS A 45 4.32 -3.18 -2.34
N ASP A 46 4.03 -2.48 -1.24
CA ASP A 46 4.92 -2.40 -0.08
C ASP A 46 5.13 -3.78 0.55
N THR A 47 4.09 -4.62 0.58
CA THR A 47 4.17 -5.99 1.07
C THR A 47 5.06 -6.85 0.18
N GLU A 48 4.98 -6.71 -1.14
CA GLU A 48 5.84 -7.45 -2.08
C GLU A 48 7.30 -7.07 -1.89
N VAL A 49 7.60 -5.76 -1.91
CA VAL A 49 8.96 -5.24 -1.71
C VAL A 49 9.52 -5.67 -0.35
N ALA A 50 8.71 -5.59 0.71
CA ALA A 50 9.12 -6.02 2.04
C ALA A 50 9.35 -7.53 2.11
N ARG A 51 8.54 -8.35 1.41
CA ARG A 51 8.70 -9.80 1.37
C ARG A 51 10.03 -10.19 0.74
N GLU A 52 10.37 -9.57 -0.40
CA GLU A 52 11.65 -9.80 -1.07
C GLU A 52 12.83 -9.43 -0.16
N GLN A 53 12.77 -8.26 0.49
CA GLN A 53 13.84 -7.80 1.38
C GLN A 53 13.99 -8.64 2.65
N LEU A 54 12.89 -9.19 3.15
CA LEU A 54 12.84 -9.91 4.42
C LEU A 54 12.89 -11.44 4.26
N GLU A 55 13.08 -11.98 3.06
CA GLU A 55 13.00 -13.41 2.76
C GLU A 55 13.72 -14.28 3.81
N SER A 56 15.01 -14.01 4.05
CA SER A 56 15.84 -14.75 5.01
C SER A 56 15.38 -14.59 6.47
N THR A 57 14.78 -13.46 6.82
CA THR A 57 14.25 -13.21 8.15
C THR A 57 12.94 -13.96 8.34
N LEU A 58 12.03 -13.88 7.37
CA LEU A 58 10.75 -14.59 7.37
C LEU A 58 10.95 -16.10 7.47
N ALA A 59 11.93 -16.66 6.75
CA ALA A 59 12.24 -18.10 6.79
C ALA A 59 12.63 -18.62 8.19
N ARG A 60 13.10 -17.75 9.08
CA ARG A 60 13.49 -18.11 10.46
C ARG A 60 12.37 -17.95 11.47
N ILE A 61 11.30 -17.25 11.12
CA ILE A 61 10.16 -17.01 12.03
C ILE A 61 9.34 -18.30 12.11
N ARG A 62 9.23 -18.85 13.31
CA ARG A 62 8.33 -19.98 13.58
C ARG A 62 6.92 -19.44 13.84
N PRO A 63 5.89 -19.92 13.11
CA PRO A 63 4.51 -19.56 13.41
C PRO A 63 4.18 -19.88 14.86
N TRP A 64 3.39 -19.01 15.48
CA TRP A 64 2.85 -19.30 16.79
C TRP A 64 2.00 -20.59 16.72
N PRO A 65 2.28 -21.59 17.56
CA PRO A 65 1.47 -22.81 17.58
C PRO A 65 0.05 -22.45 18.01
N ASP A 66 -0.91 -22.66 17.11
CA ASP A 66 -2.32 -22.39 17.36
C ASP A 66 -2.81 -23.24 18.54
N GLN A 67 -3.29 -22.58 19.61
CA GLN A 67 -3.87 -23.26 20.78
C GLN A 67 -5.35 -23.61 20.57
N ARG A 68 -5.85 -23.60 19.34
CA ARG A 68 -7.25 -23.92 18.98
C ARG A 68 -7.40 -25.31 18.35
N VAL A 69 -6.50 -26.23 18.66
CA VAL A 69 -6.77 -27.67 18.50
C VAL A 69 -7.43 -28.14 19.79
N CYS A 70 -8.64 -28.69 19.65
CA CYS A 70 -9.63 -29.10 20.66
C CYS A 70 -9.13 -29.47 22.06
#